data_AF-A0A3D2F3Q6-F1
#
_entry.id   AF-A0A3D2F3Q6-F1
#
_cell.length_a   1.000
_cell.length_b   1.000
_cell.length_c   1.000
_cell.angle_alpha   90.00
_cell.angle_beta   90.00
_cell.angle_gamma   90.00
#
_symmetry.space_group_name_H-M   'P 1'
#
loop_
_entity.id
_entity.type
_entity.pdbx_description
1 polymer ?
#
loop_
_entity_poly.entity_id
_entity_poly.type
_entity_poly.pdbx_seq_one_letter_code
_entity_poly.pdbx_strand_id
1 'polypeptide(L)'
;MSPKYPLVDVIGSTSVDHPAFLVRTGMFVGAYSLFSEQLGWAIVRRAGDIDSLGWRAIFLEPVSGGGQIQLTEEASHPDTPVIFPGAHLGLKVFDAEEAANALKSYYERAGIDCEIEPANPEKTKWFVQIPELFTFSLEFVSVGVEPSAPPQEIRERLYTSRP
;
A
#
# COMPACT_ATOMS: atom_id res chain seq x y z
N MET A 1 -19.33 19.09 -38.31
CA MET A 1 -19.47 17.65 -38.65
C MET A 1 -19.52 16.89 -37.34
N SER A 2 -20.59 16.15 -37.07
CA SER A 2 -20.63 15.27 -35.88
C SER A 2 -19.68 14.08 -36.10
N PRO A 3 -18.94 13.65 -35.07
CA PRO A 3 -18.06 12.48 -35.20
C PRO A 3 -18.88 11.26 -35.65
N LYS A 4 -18.30 10.49 -36.59
CA LYS A 4 -18.95 9.40 -37.34
C LYS A 4 -19.32 8.16 -36.49
N TYR A 5 -18.81 8.07 -35.25
CA TYR A 5 -19.06 6.99 -34.32
C TYR A 5 -19.11 7.53 -32.89
N PRO A 6 -19.94 6.99 -31.99
CA PRO A 6 -19.87 7.31 -30.58
C PRO A 6 -18.51 6.87 -30.02
N LEU A 7 -17.95 7.69 -29.12
CA LEU A 7 -16.59 7.51 -28.55
C LEU A 7 -16.35 6.11 -27.97
N VAL A 8 -17.39 5.47 -27.45
CA VAL A 8 -17.36 4.09 -26.91
C VAL A 8 -17.02 3.03 -27.96
N ASP A 9 -17.39 3.26 -29.23
CA ASP A 9 -17.07 2.33 -30.34
C ASP A 9 -15.59 2.43 -30.75
N VAL A 10 -14.90 3.51 -30.36
CA VAL A 10 -13.47 3.73 -30.61
C VAL A 10 -12.62 3.33 -29.40
N ILE A 11 -13.07 3.64 -28.18
CA ILE A 11 -12.35 3.36 -26.93
C ILE A 11 -12.56 1.91 -26.47
N GLY A 12 -13.75 1.34 -26.68
CA GLY A 12 -14.11 0.04 -26.14
C GLY A 12 -14.33 0.06 -24.62
N SER A 13 -14.21 -1.12 -23.99
CA SER A 13 -14.30 -1.27 -22.53
C SER A 13 -12.99 -0.87 -21.85
N THR A 14 -13.06 -0.04 -20.82
CA THR A 14 -11.92 0.31 -19.97
C THR A 14 -11.94 -0.49 -18.68
N SER A 15 -10.76 -0.69 -18.09
CA SER A 15 -10.58 -1.24 -16.74
C SER A 15 -9.63 -0.33 -15.95
N VAL A 16 -9.70 -0.41 -14.63
CA VAL A 16 -8.70 0.21 -13.76
C VAL A 16 -7.39 -0.56 -13.91
N ASP A 17 -6.29 0.14 -14.17
CA ASP A 17 -4.95 -0.45 -14.26
C ASP A 17 -4.37 -0.63 -12.84
N HIS A 18 -4.04 0.48 -12.18
CA HIS A 18 -3.57 0.48 -10.78
C HIS A 18 -3.84 1.84 -10.10
N PRO A 19 -4.12 1.87 -8.79
CA PRO A 19 -3.98 3.07 -7.99
C PRO A 19 -2.50 3.35 -7.70
N ALA A 20 -2.12 4.63 -7.69
CA ALA A 20 -0.80 5.09 -7.29
C ALA A 20 -0.87 5.88 -5.98
N PHE A 21 0.02 5.56 -5.06
CA PHE A 21 0.10 6.17 -3.73
C PHE A 21 1.44 6.86 -3.55
N LEU A 22 1.40 8.00 -2.86
CA LEU A 22 2.58 8.79 -2.56
C LEU A 22 3.24 8.33 -1.26
N VAL A 23 4.54 8.15 -1.35
CA VAL A 23 5.45 7.85 -0.26
C VAL A 23 6.24 9.12 0.06
N ARG A 24 6.55 9.32 1.33
CA ARG A 24 7.37 10.46 1.76
C ARG A 24 8.80 10.34 1.27
N THR A 25 9.40 11.47 0.93
CA THR A 25 10.78 11.50 0.45
C THR A 25 11.75 10.94 1.48
N GLY A 26 12.67 10.09 1.02
CA GLY A 26 13.62 9.35 1.86
C GLY A 26 13.08 8.02 2.39
N MET A 27 11.78 7.76 2.29
CA MET A 27 11.12 6.65 2.98
C MET A 27 10.69 5.53 2.03
N PHE A 28 11.03 5.63 0.73
CA PHE A 28 10.68 4.62 -0.27
C PHE A 28 11.02 3.18 0.12
N VAL A 29 12.21 2.95 0.70
CA VAL A 29 12.63 1.61 1.14
C VAL A 29 11.76 1.10 2.27
N GLY A 30 11.59 1.89 3.33
CA GLY A 30 10.72 1.51 4.45
C GLY A 30 9.28 1.26 4.00
N ALA A 31 8.79 2.10 3.08
CA ALA A 31 7.45 1.98 2.53
C ALA A 31 7.23 0.64 1.80
N TYR A 32 8.07 0.27 0.82
CA TYR A 32 7.84 -1.01 0.13
C TYR A 32 8.23 -2.23 0.96
N SER A 33 9.14 -2.10 1.93
CA SER A 33 9.47 -3.17 2.88
C SER A 33 8.28 -3.49 3.77
N LEU A 34 7.46 -2.52 4.19
CA LEU A 34 6.19 -2.83 4.88
C LEU A 34 5.32 -3.79 4.07
N PHE A 35 5.12 -3.50 2.78
CA PHE A 35 4.28 -4.35 1.92
C PHE A 35 4.89 -5.72 1.68
N SER A 36 6.17 -5.76 1.33
CA SER A 36 6.84 -7.00 0.93
C SER A 36 7.21 -7.91 2.09
N GLU A 37 7.54 -7.34 3.25
CA GLU A 37 8.06 -8.08 4.40
C GLU A 37 7.07 -8.20 5.55
N GLN A 38 5.98 -7.42 5.58
CA GLN A 38 5.00 -7.51 6.67
C GLN A 38 3.59 -7.85 6.17
N LEU A 39 3.22 -7.38 4.98
CA LEU A 39 1.87 -7.57 4.43
C LEU A 39 1.78 -8.71 3.40
N GLY A 40 2.91 -9.31 3.02
CA GLY A 40 2.93 -10.45 2.09
C GLY A 40 2.67 -10.09 0.63
N TRP A 41 3.23 -8.98 0.15
CA TRP A 41 3.13 -8.53 -1.24
C TRP A 41 4.43 -8.83 -2.02
N ALA A 42 4.32 -9.08 -3.31
CA ALA A 42 5.46 -9.24 -4.20
C ALA A 42 5.76 -7.95 -4.96
N ILE A 43 7.04 -7.62 -5.10
CA ILE A 43 7.50 -6.59 -6.05
C ILE A 43 7.45 -7.19 -7.45
N VAL A 44 6.60 -6.63 -8.32
CA VAL A 44 6.39 -7.15 -9.67
C VAL A 44 7.05 -6.29 -10.75
N ARG A 45 7.28 -5.00 -10.47
CA ARG A 45 8.01 -4.09 -11.36
C ARG A 45 8.66 -2.97 -10.57
N ARG A 46 9.89 -2.62 -10.94
CA ARG A 46 10.56 -1.38 -10.53
C ARG A 46 10.59 -0.45 -11.73
N ALA A 47 9.96 0.72 -11.64
CA ALA A 47 10.03 1.73 -12.68
C ALA A 47 11.25 2.61 -12.43
N GLY A 48 12.44 2.09 -12.80
CA GLY A 48 13.72 2.81 -12.87
C GLY A 48 14.26 3.39 -11.55
N ASP A 49 15.58 3.49 -11.46
CA ASP A 49 16.23 4.31 -10.43
C ASP A 49 16.08 5.79 -10.83
N ILE A 50 14.99 6.42 -10.39
CA ILE A 50 14.68 7.85 -10.58
C ILE A 50 14.51 8.26 -12.05
N ASP A 51 13.29 8.63 -12.44
CA ASP A 51 13.00 9.12 -13.79
C ASP A 51 13.56 10.54 -14.04
N SER A 52 13.39 11.05 -15.26
CA SER A 52 13.84 12.41 -15.63
C SER A 52 13.14 13.53 -14.87
N LEU A 53 12.02 13.23 -14.20
CA LEU A 53 11.28 14.17 -13.36
C LEU A 53 11.74 14.08 -11.88
N GLY A 54 12.63 13.13 -11.55
CA GLY A 54 13.11 12.92 -10.21
C GLY A 54 12.23 12.01 -9.38
N TRP A 55 11.37 11.19 -9.99
CA TRP A 55 10.43 10.30 -9.31
C TRP A 55 10.90 8.86 -9.39
N ARG A 56 10.70 8.09 -8.32
CA ARG A 56 10.89 6.63 -8.33
C ARG A 56 9.60 5.93 -7.97
N ALA A 57 9.35 4.80 -8.62
CA ALA A 57 8.13 4.04 -8.41
C ALA A 57 8.35 2.53 -8.39
N ILE A 58 7.59 1.84 -7.54
CA ILE A 58 7.61 0.40 -7.39
C ILE A 58 6.18 -0.11 -7.43
N PHE A 59 5.99 -1.20 -8.15
CA PHE A 59 4.70 -1.85 -8.30
C PHE A 59 4.68 -3.11 -7.47
N LEU A 60 3.61 -3.26 -6.70
CA LEU A 60 3.42 -4.35 -5.75
C LEU A 60 2.08 -5.03 -6.02
N GLU A 61 2.04 -6.35 -5.82
CA GLU A 61 0.82 -7.15 -5.90
C GLU A 61 0.70 -8.06 -4.68
N PRO A 62 -0.49 -8.26 -4.09
CA PRO A 62 -0.68 -9.24 -3.03
C PRO A 62 -0.39 -10.64 -3.57
N VAL A 63 0.38 -11.46 -2.84
CA VAL A 63 0.67 -12.82 -3.33
C VAL A 63 -0.56 -13.73 -3.30
N SER A 64 -1.59 -13.37 -2.52
CA SER A 64 -2.91 -14.02 -2.58
C SER A 64 -3.67 -13.75 -3.89
N GLY A 65 -3.11 -12.95 -4.80
CA GLY A 65 -3.74 -12.48 -6.02
C GLY A 65 -4.58 -11.22 -5.79
N GLY A 66 -4.67 -10.36 -6.81
CA GLY A 66 -5.47 -9.14 -6.74
C GLY A 66 -5.05 -8.10 -7.78
N GLY A 67 -5.43 -6.85 -7.52
CA GLY A 67 -4.95 -5.71 -8.29
C GLY A 67 -3.56 -5.27 -7.85
N GLN A 68 -2.80 -4.70 -8.76
CA GLN A 68 -1.51 -4.07 -8.50
C GLN A 68 -1.71 -2.68 -7.88
N ILE A 69 -0.79 -2.26 -7.02
CA ILE A 69 -0.63 -0.86 -6.61
C ILE A 69 0.73 -0.33 -7.07
N GLN A 70 0.83 1.00 -7.23
CA GLN A 70 2.10 1.69 -7.38
C GLN A 70 2.39 2.51 -6.12
N LEU A 71 3.58 2.35 -5.54
CA LEU A 71 4.14 3.29 -4.57
C LEU A 71 5.10 4.20 -5.29
N THR A 72 5.01 5.50 -5.02
CA THR A 72 5.71 6.55 -5.76
C THR A 72 6.32 7.54 -4.80
N GLU A 73 7.58 7.90 -4.98
CA GLU A 73 8.26 8.93 -4.20
C GLU A 73 8.91 9.96 -5.13
N GLU A 74 8.74 11.24 -4.82
CA GLU A 74 9.50 12.33 -5.42
C GLU A 74 10.88 12.40 -4.75
N ALA A 75 11.91 11.93 -5.45
CA ALA A 75 13.29 11.87 -4.96
C ALA A 75 14.08 13.18 -5.22
N SER A 76 13.61 14.03 -6.13
CA SER A 76 14.25 15.32 -6.49
C SER A 76 13.94 16.48 -5.54
N HIS A 77 12.84 16.42 -4.79
CA HIS A 77 12.36 17.53 -3.95
C HIS A 77 11.95 17.06 -2.55
N PRO A 78 12.92 16.87 -1.62
CA PRO A 78 12.67 16.28 -0.30
C PRO A 78 11.80 17.09 0.67
N ASP A 79 11.54 18.36 0.36
CA ASP A 79 10.85 19.29 1.26
C ASP A 79 9.37 19.53 0.91
N THR A 80 8.79 18.79 -0.05
CA THR A 80 7.38 18.96 -0.45
C THR A 80 6.50 17.85 0.15
N PRO A 81 5.89 18.05 1.33
CA PRO A 81 4.93 17.10 1.86
C PRO A 81 3.65 17.12 1.02
N VAL A 82 3.46 16.09 0.18
CA VAL A 82 2.18 15.88 -0.50
C VAL A 82 1.22 15.15 0.44
N ILE A 83 0.65 15.87 1.39
CA ILE A 83 -0.40 15.33 2.28
C ILE A 83 -1.70 15.29 1.48
N PHE A 84 -2.23 14.09 1.23
CA PHE A 84 -3.55 13.92 0.61
C PHE A 84 -4.56 13.50 1.68
N PRO A 85 -5.23 14.46 2.34
CA PRO A 85 -6.18 14.12 3.41
C PRO A 85 -7.30 13.22 2.86
N GLY A 86 -7.50 12.07 3.51
CA GLY A 86 -8.54 11.10 3.17
C GLY A 86 -8.13 9.99 2.20
N ALA A 87 -6.93 10.03 1.62
CA ALA A 87 -6.41 8.92 0.82
C ALA A 87 -6.10 7.71 1.73
N HIS A 88 -6.59 6.53 1.36
CA HIS A 88 -6.28 5.30 2.07
C HIS A 88 -6.21 4.09 1.14
N LEU A 89 -5.48 3.06 1.59
CA LEU A 89 -5.43 1.76 0.96
C LEU A 89 -6.16 0.74 1.83
N GLY A 90 -7.27 0.20 1.31
CA GLY A 90 -8.04 -0.87 1.95
C GLY A 90 -7.37 -2.24 1.80
N LEU A 91 -7.17 -2.92 2.93
CA LEU A 91 -6.55 -4.24 3.03
C LEU A 91 -7.47 -5.16 3.83
N LYS A 92 -7.85 -6.29 3.22
CA LYS A 92 -8.65 -7.32 3.88
C LYS A 92 -7.76 -8.13 4.82
N VAL A 93 -8.17 -8.27 6.06
CA VAL A 93 -7.48 -9.04 7.11
C VAL A 93 -8.49 -9.89 7.90
N PHE A 94 -8.01 -10.88 8.66
CA PHE A 94 -8.90 -11.70 9.48
C PHE A 94 -9.64 -10.87 10.53
N ASP A 95 -8.86 -10.21 11.38
CA ASP A 95 -9.29 -9.32 12.45
C ASP A 95 -8.54 -7.99 12.30
N ALA A 96 -9.29 -6.92 12.00
CA ALA A 96 -8.74 -5.59 11.77
C ALA A 96 -8.18 -4.94 13.03
N GLU A 97 -8.78 -5.18 14.21
CA GLU A 97 -8.31 -4.62 15.48
C GLU A 97 -6.99 -5.29 15.87
N GLU A 98 -6.92 -6.61 15.79
CA GLU A 98 -5.70 -7.36 16.09
C GLU A 98 -4.56 -6.98 15.13
N ALA A 99 -4.83 -6.92 13.82
CA ALA A 99 -3.85 -6.53 12.83
C ALA A 99 -3.34 -5.09 13.05
N ALA A 100 -4.23 -4.13 13.34
CA ALA A 100 -3.86 -2.75 13.60
C ALA A 100 -2.96 -2.63 14.84
N ASN A 101 -3.33 -3.31 15.94
CA ASN A 101 -2.53 -3.33 17.17
C ASN A 101 -1.17 -4.00 16.98
N ALA A 102 -1.10 -5.08 16.20
CA ALA A 102 0.15 -5.77 15.89
C ALA A 102 1.11 -4.86 15.10
N LEU A 103 0.60 -4.17 14.09
CA LEU A 103 1.40 -3.24 13.28
C LEU A 103 1.85 -2.02 14.09
N LYS A 104 0.96 -1.45 14.91
CA LYS A 104 1.31 -0.38 15.84
C LYS A 104 2.44 -0.79 16.80
N SER A 105 2.29 -1.95 17.45
CA SER A 105 3.30 -2.48 18.37
C SER A 105 4.65 -2.71 17.70
N TYR A 106 4.66 -3.08 16.41
CA TYR A 106 5.89 -3.22 15.62
C TYR A 106 6.63 -1.89 15.47
N TYR A 107 5.93 -0.84 15.06
CA TYR A 107 6.54 0.49 14.85
C TYR A 107 6.90 1.20 16.16
N GLU A 108 6.09 1.06 17.21
CA GLU A 108 6.42 1.59 18.54
C GLU A 108 7.75 1.03 19.06
N ARG A 109 8.05 -0.26 18.81
CA ARG A 109 9.36 -0.86 19.15
C ARG A 109 10.52 -0.30 18.33
N ALA A 110 10.25 0.17 17.12
CA ALA A 110 11.24 0.83 16.26
C ALA A 110 11.38 2.33 16.56
N GLY A 111 10.58 2.88 17.48
CA GLY A 111 10.55 4.31 17.77
C GLY A 111 9.92 5.16 16.67
N ILE A 112 9.09 4.54 15.82
CA ILE A 112 8.38 5.18 14.71
C ILE A 112 6.94 5.43 15.14
N ASP A 113 6.43 6.64 14.86
CA ASP A 113 5.07 7.01 15.20
C ASP A 113 4.04 6.20 14.38
N CYS A 114 3.07 5.62 15.09
CA CYS A 114 2.00 4.83 14.50
C CYS A 114 0.69 5.02 15.28
N GLU A 115 -0.27 5.67 14.63
CA GLU A 115 -1.60 5.91 15.17
C GLU A 115 -2.60 4.92 14.60
N ILE A 116 -3.57 4.51 15.42
CA ILE A 116 -4.67 3.64 14.99
C ILE A 116 -5.99 4.19 15.51
N GLU A 117 -7.03 4.09 14.69
CA GLU A 117 -8.39 4.47 15.08
C GLU A 117 -9.44 3.56 14.42
N PRO A 118 -10.58 3.29 15.09
CA PRO A 118 -11.71 2.61 14.46
C PRO A 118 -12.26 3.44 13.30
N ALA A 119 -12.41 2.83 12.12
CA ALA A 119 -13.00 3.48 10.94
C ALA A 119 -14.52 3.33 10.87
N ASN A 120 -15.12 2.50 11.73
CA ASN A 120 -16.58 2.35 11.87
C ASN A 120 -17.00 1.95 13.29
N PRO A 121 -18.26 2.21 13.70
CA PRO A 121 -18.76 1.89 15.04
C PRO A 121 -18.66 0.42 15.43
N GLU A 122 -18.79 -0.48 14.44
CA GLU A 122 -18.74 -1.93 14.65
C GLU A 122 -17.32 -2.46 14.82
N LYS A 123 -16.29 -1.60 14.69
CA LYS A 123 -14.86 -1.94 14.79
C LYS A 123 -14.39 -3.05 13.83
N THR A 124 -15.12 -3.26 12.74
CA THR A 124 -14.72 -4.19 11.67
C THR A 124 -13.73 -3.56 10.69
N LYS A 125 -13.45 -2.26 10.87
CA LYS A 125 -12.49 -1.50 10.07
C LYS A 125 -11.62 -0.62 10.97
N TRP A 126 -10.34 -0.54 10.66
CA TRP A 126 -9.38 0.26 11.41
C TRP A 126 -8.49 1.05 10.47
N PHE A 127 -8.37 2.35 10.71
CA PHE A 127 -7.33 3.14 10.08
C PHE A 127 -6.02 2.97 10.84
N VAL A 128 -4.94 2.77 10.10
CA VAL A 128 -3.56 2.77 10.60
C VAL A 128 -2.80 3.87 9.88
N GLN A 129 -2.24 4.79 10.65
CA GLN A 129 -1.47 5.92 10.15
C GLN A 129 -0.03 5.75 10.60
N ILE A 130 0.90 5.77 9.64
CA ILE A 130 2.35 5.75 9.92
C ILE A 130 2.91 7.00 9.25
N PRO A 131 2.79 8.17 9.90
CA PRO A 131 3.04 9.46 9.27
C PRO A 131 4.48 9.61 8.78
N GLU A 132 5.42 8.87 9.34
CA GLU A 132 6.80 8.88 8.86
C GLU A 132 6.96 8.20 7.49
N LEU A 133 6.14 7.21 7.15
CA LEU A 133 6.27 6.45 5.91
C LEU A 133 5.40 7.00 4.77
N PHE A 134 4.15 7.33 5.09
CA PHE A 134 3.12 7.55 4.08
C PHE A 134 2.46 8.90 4.20
N THR A 135 1.86 9.34 3.09
CA THR A 135 0.93 10.47 3.06
C THR A 135 -0.53 10.04 2.95
N PHE A 136 -0.78 8.73 3.08
CA PHE A 136 -2.08 8.07 3.10
C PHE A 136 -2.18 7.11 4.30
N SER A 137 -3.40 6.72 4.66
CA SER A 137 -3.64 5.75 5.74
C SER A 137 -3.84 4.34 5.19
N LEU A 138 -3.53 3.30 5.97
CA LEU A 138 -4.04 1.96 5.68
C LEU A 138 -5.44 1.83 6.29
N GLU A 139 -6.36 1.14 5.61
CA GLU A 139 -7.64 0.70 6.19
C GLU A 139 -7.62 -0.83 6.27
N PHE A 140 -7.56 -1.40 7.47
CA PHE A 140 -7.74 -2.83 7.67
C PHE A 140 -9.23 -3.16 7.76
N VAL A 141 -9.68 -4.17 7.02
CA VAL A 141 -11.09 -4.58 6.94
C VAL A 141 -11.22 -6.06 7.31
N SER A 142 -11.91 -6.35 8.43
CA SER A 142 -12.17 -7.72 8.87
C SER A 142 -13.03 -8.47 7.87
N VAL A 143 -12.62 -9.68 7.49
CA VAL A 143 -13.41 -10.56 6.59
C VAL A 143 -14.08 -11.74 7.30
N GLY A 144 -13.83 -11.95 8.60
CA GLY A 144 -14.52 -12.97 9.42
C GLY A 144 -14.27 -14.42 9.01
N VAL A 145 -13.41 -14.66 8.02
CA VAL A 145 -12.93 -15.96 7.57
C VAL A 145 -11.41 -15.92 7.61
N GLU A 146 -10.80 -16.87 8.30
CA GLU A 146 -9.34 -16.93 8.44
C GLU A 146 -8.71 -17.01 7.04
N PRO A 147 -7.84 -16.06 6.66
CA PRO A 147 -7.17 -16.14 5.39
C PRO A 147 -6.34 -17.43 5.38
N SER A 148 -6.42 -18.16 4.26
CA SER A 148 -5.53 -19.30 4.03
C SER A 148 -4.10 -18.86 4.33
N ALA A 149 -3.39 -19.65 5.13
CA ALA A 149 -2.00 -19.37 5.50
C ALA A 149 -1.22 -18.92 4.25
N PRO A 150 -0.41 -17.84 4.35
CA PRO A 150 0.41 -17.42 3.22
C PRO A 150 1.22 -18.63 2.74
N PRO A 151 1.32 -18.85 1.41
CA PRO A 151 2.12 -19.93 0.85
C PRO A 151 3.47 -20.07 1.55
N GLN A 152 3.92 -21.31 1.76
CA GLN A 152 5.10 -21.61 2.56
C GLN A 152 6.35 -20.86 2.08
N GLU A 153 6.47 -20.64 0.77
CA GLU A 153 7.54 -19.85 0.15
C GLU A 153 7.58 -18.38 0.60
N ILE A 154 6.42 -17.77 0.89
CA ILE A 154 6.36 -16.41 1.46
C ILE A 154 6.78 -16.46 2.92
N ARG A 155 6.27 -17.43 3.69
CA ARG A 155 6.65 -17.61 5.10
C ARG A 155 8.16 -17.72 5.24
N GLU A 156 8.81 -18.52 4.41
CA GLU A 156 10.26 -18.72 4.42
C GLU A 156 11.04 -17.43 4.11
N ARG A 157 10.52 -16.55 3.24
CA ARG A 157 11.12 -15.24 2.97
C ARG A 157 10.97 -14.28 4.15
N LEU A 158 9.78 -14.23 4.77
CA LEU A 158 9.48 -13.36 5.92
C LEU A 158 10.35 -13.70 7.15
N TYR A 159 10.72 -14.96 7.35
CA TYR A 159 11.55 -15.42 8.48
C TYR A 159 13.07 -15.43 8.23
N THR A 160 13.52 -15.15 7.00
CA THR A 160 14.96 -15.15 6.65
C THR A 160 15.55 -13.75 6.48
N SER A 161 14.72 -12.73 6.26
CA SER A 161 15.11 -11.32 6.42
C SER A 161 15.14 -10.94 7.90
N ARG A 162 16.26 -11.20 8.57
CA ARG A 162 16.57 -10.59 9.88
C ARG A 162 17.00 -9.12 9.68
N PRO A 163 16.82 -8.26 10.70
CA PRO A 163 17.32 -6.88 10.67
C PRO A 163 18.82 -6.78 10.36
#